data_AF-A0A0K0FM03-F1
#
_entry.id   AF-A0A0K0FM03-F1
#
_cell.length_a   1.000
_cell.length_b   1.000
_cell.length_c   1.000
_cell.angle_alpha   90.00
_cell.angle_beta   90.00
_cell.angle_gamma   90.00
#
_symmetry.space_group_name_H-M   'P 1'
#
loop_
_entity.id
_entity.type
_entity.pdbx_description
1 polymer ?
#
loop_
_entity_poly.entity_id
_entity_poly.type
_entity_poly.pdbx_seq_one_letter_code
_entity_poly.pdbx_strand_id
1 'polypeptide(L)'
;MLGLDEWFYNFSQFFSRLATPENLATIKAPFTEMHIYGIFKSAEIASVVGGLVVHPIYRIYLKNKVVPETITPNTYKIIRNKCRKLQGRFLLGGIFLGPIITYGYQKITNMSEEEAKEFCYKVRCNTNGLVRDRSALVCGLIGWYWKRFQGAVDGINIGLLYSTTHEILVKEHGTPLFKDKILPDQRISTTQEVEKSASVFKKFISTSDHWNSTK
;
A
#
# COMPACT_ATOMS: atom_id res chain seq x y z
N MET A 1 -4.68 12.52 -17.43
CA MET A 1 -4.10 12.12 -16.14
C MET A 1 -4.94 10.99 -15.56
N LEU A 2 -4.34 9.94 -15.02
CA LEU A 2 -5.03 8.70 -14.59
C LEU A 2 -5.96 8.86 -13.37
N GLY A 3 -6.18 10.10 -12.89
CA GLY A 3 -7.03 10.39 -11.73
C GLY A 3 -6.44 9.95 -10.39
N LEU A 4 -5.12 9.77 -10.32
CA LEU A 4 -4.39 9.28 -9.15
C LEU A 4 -3.56 10.35 -8.43
N ASP A 5 -3.65 11.61 -8.87
CA ASP A 5 -2.84 12.70 -8.33
C ASP A 5 -3.22 12.95 -6.86
N GLU A 6 -4.52 13.04 -6.58
CA GLU A 6 -5.04 13.17 -5.22
C GLU A 6 -4.64 11.99 -4.35
N TRP A 7 -4.75 10.76 -4.86
CA TRP A 7 -4.29 9.57 -4.16
C TRP A 7 -2.80 9.68 -3.80
N PHE A 8 -1.96 10.09 -4.76
CA PHE A 8 -0.52 10.20 -4.55
C PHE A 8 -0.16 11.31 -3.55
N TYR A 9 -0.84 12.45 -3.57
CA TYR A 9 -0.63 13.51 -2.59
C TYR A 9 -0.96 13.03 -1.17
N ASN A 10 -2.07 12.30 -1.02
CA ASN A 10 -2.48 11.73 0.25
C ASN A 10 -1.55 10.60 0.72
N PHE A 11 -1.09 9.74 -0.20
CA PHE A 11 -0.20 8.64 0.13
C PHE A 11 1.23 9.11 0.42
N SER A 12 1.81 9.96 -0.42
CA SER A 12 3.23 10.37 -0.27
C SER A 12 3.42 11.44 0.81
N GLN A 13 2.44 12.34 1.00
CA GLN A 13 2.52 13.51 1.88
C GLN A 13 3.72 14.43 1.60
N PHE A 14 4.41 14.29 0.46
CA PHE A 14 5.56 15.12 0.11
C PHE A 14 5.15 16.57 -0.16
N PHE A 15 4.03 16.77 -0.85
CA PHE A 15 3.49 18.08 -1.18
C PHE A 15 2.46 18.52 -0.13
N SER A 16 2.93 19.10 0.98
CA SER A 16 2.04 19.53 2.09
C SER A 16 0.92 20.46 1.65
N ARG A 17 1.17 21.33 0.66
CA ARG A 17 0.16 22.26 0.11
C ARG A 17 -0.99 21.56 -0.61
N LEU A 18 -0.78 20.32 -1.07
CA LEU A 18 -1.76 19.54 -1.81
C LEU A 18 -2.43 18.46 -0.95
N ALA A 19 -1.95 18.24 0.27
CA ALA A 19 -2.57 17.36 1.25
C ALA A 19 -3.69 18.10 2.01
N THR A 20 -4.76 18.46 1.30
CA THR A 20 -5.93 19.15 1.87
C THR A 20 -7.09 18.17 2.11
N PRO A 21 -8.03 18.48 3.01
CA PRO A 21 -9.21 17.63 3.25
C PRO A 21 -10.06 17.37 2.00
N GLU A 22 -10.16 18.34 1.09
CA GLU A 22 -10.91 18.22 -0.15
C GLU A 22 -10.24 17.23 -1.10
N ASN A 23 -8.91 17.28 -1.21
CA ASN A 23 -8.13 16.32 -1.99
C ASN A 23 -8.16 14.93 -1.35
N LEU A 24 -8.24 14.84 -0.01
CA LEU A 24 -8.42 13.58 0.71
C LEU A 24 -9.72 12.88 0.31
N ALA A 25 -10.82 13.64 0.24
CA ALA A 25 -12.16 13.15 -0.10
C ALA A 25 -12.42 13.00 -1.61
N THR A 26 -11.62 13.65 -2.45
CA THR A 26 -11.78 13.57 -3.92
C THR A 26 -11.18 12.27 -4.46
N ILE A 27 -12.04 11.40 -5.00
CA ILE A 27 -11.66 10.08 -5.53
C ILE A 27 -12.14 9.97 -6.97
N LYS A 28 -11.22 10.17 -7.91
CA LYS A 28 -11.52 10.20 -9.35
C LYS A 28 -11.49 8.81 -10.01
N ALA A 29 -10.67 7.91 -9.49
CA ALA A 29 -10.46 6.57 -10.05
C ALA A 29 -10.58 5.48 -8.97
N PRO A 30 -11.78 5.28 -8.38
CA PRO A 30 -11.96 4.44 -7.20
C PRO A 30 -11.50 2.99 -7.42
N PHE A 31 -11.86 2.37 -8.54
CA PHE A 31 -11.44 0.98 -8.82
C PHE A 31 -9.93 0.85 -8.98
N THR A 32 -9.28 1.82 -9.63
CA THR A 32 -7.82 1.84 -9.77
C THR A 32 -7.14 1.98 -8.41
N GLU A 33 -7.63 2.86 -7.54
CA GLU A 33 -7.14 2.99 -6.16
C GLU A 33 -7.32 1.71 -5.35
N MET A 34 -8.46 1.02 -5.52
CA MET A 34 -8.66 -0.30 -4.91
C MET A 34 -7.61 -1.31 -5.37
N HIS A 35 -7.28 -1.36 -6.66
CA HIS A 35 -6.24 -2.27 -7.16
C HIS A 35 -4.87 -1.92 -6.59
N ILE A 36 -4.55 -0.63 -6.45
CA ILE A 36 -3.31 -0.18 -5.80
C ILE A 36 -3.28 -0.64 -4.35
N TYR A 37 -4.36 -0.43 -3.60
CA TYR A 37 -4.49 -0.94 -2.24
C TYR A 37 -4.32 -2.47 -2.18
N GLY A 38 -4.93 -3.20 -3.11
CA GLY A 38 -4.77 -4.64 -3.26
C GLY A 38 -3.32 -5.06 -3.49
N ILE A 39 -2.58 -4.34 -4.34
CA ILE A 39 -1.15 -4.57 -4.56
C ILE A 39 -0.38 -4.44 -3.24
N PHE A 40 -0.59 -3.36 -2.48
CA PHE A 40 0.09 -3.16 -1.20
C PHE A 40 -0.22 -4.30 -0.22
N LYS A 41 -1.50 -4.60 0.03
CA LYS A 41 -1.89 -5.64 0.98
C LYS A 41 -1.39 -7.02 0.57
N SER A 42 -1.50 -7.37 -0.72
CA SER A 42 -1.01 -8.65 -1.21
C SER A 42 0.53 -8.75 -1.17
N ALA A 43 1.25 -7.66 -1.45
CA ALA A 43 2.71 -7.62 -1.33
C ALA A 43 3.16 -7.78 0.13
N GLU A 44 2.49 -7.12 1.08
CA GLU A 44 2.74 -7.26 2.52
C GLU A 44 2.52 -8.70 2.98
N ILE A 45 1.34 -9.27 2.71
CA ILE A 45 0.99 -10.64 3.10
C ILE A 45 1.96 -11.64 2.46
N ALA A 46 2.22 -11.53 1.17
CA ALA A 46 3.11 -12.45 0.47
C ALA A 46 4.56 -12.33 0.96
N SER A 47 5.01 -11.15 1.37
CA SER A 47 6.33 -10.94 1.98
C SER A 47 6.46 -11.61 3.33
N VAL A 48 5.40 -11.54 4.16
CA VAL A 48 5.34 -12.22 5.45
C VAL A 48 5.30 -13.74 5.25
N VAL A 49 4.41 -14.24 4.40
CA VAL A 49 4.28 -15.69 4.12
C VAL A 49 5.57 -16.24 3.51
N GLY A 50 6.10 -15.59 2.47
CA GLY A 50 7.36 -15.99 1.83
C GLY A 50 8.54 -15.93 2.78
N GLY A 51 8.63 -14.84 3.55
CA GLY A 51 9.72 -14.51 4.45
C GLY A 51 9.79 -15.34 5.72
N LEU A 52 8.68 -15.40 6.46
CA LEU A 52 8.62 -15.97 7.81
C LEU A 52 8.11 -17.42 7.83
N VAL A 53 7.32 -17.85 6.85
CA VAL A 53 6.73 -19.20 6.85
C VAL A 53 7.43 -20.10 5.85
N VAL A 54 7.41 -19.73 4.57
CA VAL A 54 7.89 -20.60 3.49
C VAL A 54 9.40 -20.74 3.52
N HIS A 55 10.15 -19.65 3.77
CA HIS A 55 11.60 -19.68 3.82
C HIS A 55 12.17 -20.68 4.86
N PRO A 56 11.79 -20.65 6.15
CA PRO A 56 12.32 -21.62 7.13
C PRO A 56 11.90 -23.06 6.81
N ILE A 57 10.64 -23.31 6.43
CA ILE A 57 10.17 -24.65 6.06
C ILE A 57 10.98 -25.20 4.88
N TYR A 58 11.13 -24.40 3.82
CA TYR A 58 11.89 -24.81 2.64
C TYR A 58 13.38 -25.00 2.94
N ARG A 59 13.94 -24.21 3.87
CA ARG A 59 15.32 -24.38 4.32
C ARG A 59 15.53 -25.70 5.06
N ILE A 60 14.61 -26.08 5.95
CA ILE A 60 14.66 -27.36 6.67
C ILE A 60 14.54 -28.51 5.66
N TYR A 61 13.56 -28.42 4.76
CA TYR A 61 13.38 -29.40 3.68
C TYR A 61 14.66 -29.60 2.85
N LEU A 62 15.28 -28.51 2.39
CA LEU A 62 16.51 -28.60 1.60
C LEU A 62 17.67 -29.17 2.41
N LYS A 63 17.80 -28.80 3.70
CA LYS A 63 18.85 -29.34 4.57
C LYS A 63 18.71 -30.86 4.74
N ASN A 64 17.48 -31.36 4.90
CA ASN A 64 17.21 -32.78 5.10
C ASN A 64 17.45 -33.61 3.82
N LYS A 65 17.46 -32.98 2.64
CA LYS A 65 17.74 -33.65 1.36
C LYS A 65 19.22 -33.74 0.99
N VAL A 66 20.10 -33.06 1.73
CA VAL A 66 21.54 -33.10 1.42
C VAL A 66 22.15 -34.38 1.99
N VAL A 67 22.80 -35.16 1.12
CA VAL A 67 23.58 -36.32 1.54
C VAL A 67 24.81 -35.84 2.32
N PRO A 68 25.07 -36.35 3.54
CA PRO A 68 26.17 -35.88 4.39
C PRO A 68 27.54 -35.86 3.70
N GLU A 69 27.79 -36.85 2.85
CA GLU A 69 29.02 -37.04 2.08
C GLU A 69 29.28 -35.96 1.02
N THR A 70 28.23 -35.26 0.59
CA THR A 70 28.29 -34.21 -0.44
C THR A 70 28.30 -32.80 0.16
N ILE A 71 28.35 -32.67 1.49
CA ILE A 71 28.36 -31.38 2.17
C ILE A 71 29.71 -30.70 1.92
N THR A 72 29.66 -29.57 1.23
CA THR A 72 30.79 -28.64 1.08
C THR A 72 30.54 -27.40 1.95
N PRO A 73 31.58 -26.58 2.24
CA PRO A 73 31.39 -25.29 2.91
C PRO A 73 30.38 -24.37 2.20
N ASN A 74 30.20 -24.53 0.88
CA ASN A 74 29.30 -23.73 0.06
C ASN A 74 27.83 -24.22 0.07
N THR A 75 27.56 -25.44 0.54
CA THR A 75 26.21 -26.03 0.47
C THR A 75 25.17 -25.15 1.18
N TYR A 76 25.48 -24.63 2.37
CA TYR A 76 24.57 -23.76 3.10
C TYR A 76 24.35 -22.40 2.42
N LYS A 77 25.37 -21.87 1.73
CA LYS A 77 25.27 -20.63 0.94
C LYS A 77 24.31 -20.84 -0.25
N ILE A 78 24.40 -21.99 -0.91
CA ILE A 78 23.50 -22.35 -2.02
C ILE A 78 22.06 -22.49 -1.54
N ILE A 79 21.83 -23.22 -0.43
CA ILE A 79 20.50 -23.38 0.16
C ILE A 79 19.90 -22.02 0.50
N ARG A 80 20.65 -21.16 1.21
CA ARG A 80 20.20 -19.81 1.56
C ARG A 80 19.81 -19.00 0.32
N ASN A 81 20.62 -19.04 -0.75
CA ASN A 81 20.32 -18.34 -1.99
C ASN A 81 19.07 -18.87 -2.69
N LYS A 82 18.83 -20.19 -2.67
CA LYS A 82 17.59 -20.78 -3.20
C LYS A 82 16.36 -20.32 -2.41
N CYS A 83 16.41 -20.39 -1.08
CA CYS A 83 15.31 -19.94 -0.22
C CYS A 83 15.02 -18.43 -0.41
N ARG A 84 16.06 -17.61 -0.56
CA ARG A 84 15.89 -16.17 -0.82
C ARG A 84 15.31 -15.84 -2.20
N LYS A 85 15.68 -16.61 -3.23
CA LYS A 85 15.02 -16.49 -4.55
C LYS A 85 13.53 -16.83 -4.45
N LEU A 86 13.18 -17.84 -3.65
CA LEU A 86 11.79 -18.20 -3.40
C LEU A 86 11.02 -17.07 -2.71
N GLN A 87 11.59 -16.45 -1.67
CA GLN A 87 11.00 -15.27 -1.01
C GLN A 87 10.66 -14.15 -2.01
N GLY A 88 11.61 -13.78 -2.88
CA GLY A 88 11.37 -12.75 -3.89
C GLY A 88 10.25 -13.11 -4.89
N ARG A 89 10.09 -14.40 -5.21
CA ARG A 89 8.98 -14.88 -6.06
C ARG A 89 7.62 -14.76 -5.37
N PHE A 90 7.55 -14.95 -4.05
CA PHE A 90 6.33 -14.73 -3.29
C PHE A 90 5.92 -13.25 -3.35
N LEU A 91 6.84 -12.32 -3.13
CA LEU A 91 6.57 -10.89 -3.28
C LEU A 91 6.03 -10.54 -4.67
N LEU A 92 6.71 -11.00 -5.72
CA LEU A 92 6.23 -10.80 -7.11
C LEU A 92 4.84 -11.39 -7.30
N GLY A 93 4.60 -12.61 -6.82
CA GLY A 93 3.29 -13.25 -6.84
C GLY A 93 2.21 -12.39 -6.15
N GLY A 94 2.51 -11.81 -4.98
CA GLY A 94 1.62 -10.90 -4.28
C GLY A 94 1.30 -9.64 -5.09
N ILE A 95 2.29 -9.03 -5.72
CA ILE A 95 2.10 -7.83 -6.56
C ILE A 95 1.19 -8.14 -7.75
N PHE A 96 1.37 -9.29 -8.41
CA PHE A 96 0.54 -9.68 -9.56
C PHE A 96 -0.86 -10.18 -9.15
N LEU A 97 -0.99 -10.85 -8.02
CA LEU A 97 -2.27 -11.37 -7.52
C LEU A 97 -3.14 -10.26 -6.91
N GLY A 98 -2.56 -9.18 -6.38
CA GLY A 98 -3.32 -8.09 -5.74
C GLY A 98 -4.43 -7.51 -6.62
N PRO A 99 -4.14 -7.06 -7.86
CA PRO A 99 -5.16 -6.55 -8.77
C PRO A 99 -6.21 -7.62 -9.12
N ILE A 100 -5.80 -8.88 -9.30
CA ILE A 100 -6.69 -9.99 -9.67
C ILE A 100 -7.67 -10.30 -8.54
N ILE A 101 -7.19 -10.40 -7.30
CA ILE A 101 -8.02 -10.64 -6.11
C ILE A 101 -9.00 -9.47 -5.92
N THR A 102 -8.51 -8.24 -6.08
CA THR A 102 -9.36 -7.05 -5.97
C THR A 102 -10.44 -7.01 -7.05
N TYR A 103 -10.10 -7.36 -8.29
CA TYR A 103 -11.06 -7.49 -9.38
C TYR A 103 -12.11 -8.57 -9.08
N GLY A 104 -11.68 -9.73 -8.59
CA GLY A 104 -12.58 -10.81 -8.16
C GLY A 104 -13.52 -10.35 -7.05
N TYR A 105 -13.01 -9.63 -6.05
CA TYR A 105 -13.81 -9.05 -4.98
C TYR A 105 -14.89 -8.10 -5.52
N GLN A 106 -14.50 -7.14 -6.37
CA GLN A 106 -15.43 -6.20 -7.01
C GLN A 106 -16.55 -6.91 -7.78
N LYS A 107 -16.22 -7.98 -8.51
CA LYS A 107 -17.19 -8.77 -9.27
C LYS A 107 -18.12 -9.60 -8.39
N ILE A 108 -17.60 -10.20 -7.32
CA ILE A 108 -18.42 -11.02 -6.41
C ILE A 108 -19.40 -10.16 -5.63
N THR A 109 -18.99 -8.98 -5.18
CA THR A 109 -19.85 -8.09 -4.40
C THR A 109 -20.72 -7.17 -5.25
N ASN A 110 -20.56 -7.17 -6.58
CA ASN A 110 -21.20 -6.21 -7.49
C ASN A 110 -21.04 -4.76 -7.00
N MET A 111 -19.83 -4.40 -6.58
CA MET A 111 -19.57 -3.12 -5.92
C MET A 111 -19.88 -1.94 -6.85
N SER A 112 -20.72 -1.04 -6.38
CA SER A 112 -21.03 0.22 -7.07
C SER A 112 -19.85 1.20 -7.00
N GLU A 113 -19.86 2.21 -7.86
CA GLU A 113 -18.82 3.25 -7.85
C GLU A 113 -18.82 4.05 -6.53
N GLU A 114 -19.99 4.31 -5.96
CA GLU A 114 -20.13 5.03 -4.69
C GLU A 114 -19.52 4.26 -3.52
N GLU A 115 -19.81 2.96 -3.43
CA GLU A 115 -19.21 2.07 -2.42
C GLU A 115 -17.68 1.98 -2.59
N ALA A 116 -17.19 1.92 -3.83
CA ALA A 116 -15.77 1.89 -4.12
C ALA A 116 -15.07 3.20 -3.70
N LYS A 117 -15.73 4.36 -3.91
CA LYS A 117 -15.24 5.66 -3.42
C LYS A 117 -15.22 5.70 -1.91
N GLU A 118 -16.28 5.28 -1.24
CA GLU A 118 -16.33 5.27 0.22
C GLU A 118 -15.26 4.34 0.82
N PHE A 119 -15.05 3.16 0.22
CA PHE A 119 -13.97 2.25 0.58
C PHE A 119 -12.61 2.93 0.46
N CYS A 120 -12.31 3.56 -0.68
CA CYS A 120 -11.03 4.24 -0.89
C CYS A 120 -10.85 5.42 0.08
N TYR A 121 -11.91 6.14 0.40
CA TYR A 121 -11.87 7.22 1.39
C TYR A 121 -11.54 6.71 2.78
N LYS A 122 -12.18 5.60 3.21
CA LYS A 122 -11.87 4.93 4.48
C LYS A 122 -10.41 4.48 4.54
N VAL A 123 -9.87 3.94 3.44
CA VAL A 123 -8.45 3.57 3.33
C VAL A 123 -7.55 4.79 3.48
N ARG A 124 -7.85 5.90 2.78
CA ARG A 124 -7.10 7.16 2.88
C ARG A 124 -7.18 7.80 4.28
N CYS A 125 -8.26 7.56 5.01
CA CYS A 125 -8.43 8.05 6.39
C CYS A 125 -7.79 7.13 7.45
N ASN A 126 -7.40 5.91 7.07
CA ASN A 126 -6.81 4.96 8.02
C ASN A 126 -5.33 5.30 8.27
N THR A 127 -5.09 6.17 9.26
CA THR A 127 -3.73 6.64 9.61
C THR A 127 -2.77 5.49 9.89
N ASN A 128 -3.17 4.50 10.68
CA ASN A 128 -2.30 3.37 11.02
C ASN A 128 -2.01 2.52 9.78
N GLY A 129 -3.03 2.29 8.95
CA GLY A 129 -2.89 1.58 7.68
C GLY A 129 -1.91 2.29 6.74
N LEU A 130 -2.03 3.60 6.57
CA LEU A 130 -1.13 4.39 5.74
C LEU A 130 0.31 4.42 6.26
N VAL A 131 0.50 4.55 7.57
CA VAL A 131 1.84 4.46 8.18
C VAL A 131 2.46 3.10 7.87
N ARG A 132 1.69 2.02 7.97
CA ARG A 132 2.13 0.67 7.63
C ARG A 132 2.54 0.55 6.16
N ASP A 133 1.68 0.99 5.24
CA ASP A 133 1.92 0.90 3.79
C ASP A 133 3.13 1.73 3.36
N ARG A 134 3.27 2.95 3.89
CA ARG A 134 4.43 3.83 3.64
C ARG A 134 5.71 3.23 4.21
N SER A 135 5.66 2.69 5.44
CA SER A 135 6.82 2.05 6.06
C SER A 135 7.27 0.83 5.26
N ALA A 136 6.33 -0.02 4.85
CA ALA A 136 6.58 -1.19 4.01
C ALA A 136 7.16 -0.80 2.66
N LEU A 137 6.61 0.23 2.00
CA LEU A 137 7.12 0.72 0.72
C LEU A 137 8.54 1.27 0.83
N VAL A 138 8.77 2.19 1.77
CA VAL A 138 10.08 2.86 1.92
C VAL A 138 11.15 1.85 2.31
N CYS A 139 10.89 1.02 3.33
CA CYS A 139 11.85 0.00 3.74
C CYS A 139 12.03 -1.06 2.66
N GLY A 140 10.97 -1.43 1.94
CA GLY A 140 11.01 -2.32 0.79
C GLY A 140 11.87 -1.78 -0.36
N LEU A 141 11.78 -0.48 -0.67
CA LEU A 141 12.61 0.17 -1.69
C LEU A 141 14.07 0.26 -1.27
N ILE A 142 14.36 0.59 -0.01
CA ILE A 142 15.73 0.58 0.55
C ILE A 142 16.31 -0.83 0.48
N GLY A 143 15.53 -1.83 0.87
CA GLY A 143 15.91 -3.22 0.78
C GLY A 143 16.16 -3.67 -0.67
N TRP A 144 15.29 -3.25 -1.59
CA TRP A 144 15.44 -3.52 -3.02
C TRP A 144 16.71 -2.89 -3.60
N TYR A 145 17.02 -1.66 -3.22
CA TYR A 145 18.24 -0.99 -3.63
C TYR A 145 19.48 -1.79 -3.19
N TRP A 146 19.49 -2.33 -1.96
CA TRP A 146 20.64 -3.08 -1.44
C TRP A 146 20.75 -4.50 -2.03
N LYS A 147 19.67 -5.29 -2.02
CA LYS A 147 19.72 -6.73 -2.34
C LYS A 147 18.61 -7.18 -3.30
N ARG A 148 18.08 -6.26 -4.12
CA ARG A 148 16.97 -6.50 -5.06
C ARG A 148 15.77 -7.14 -4.34
N PHE A 149 15.01 -8.00 -5.00
CA PHE A 149 13.81 -8.60 -4.43
C PHE A 149 14.00 -9.32 -3.09
N GLN A 150 15.20 -9.82 -2.79
CA GLN A 150 15.48 -10.44 -1.49
C GLN A 150 15.47 -9.38 -0.39
N GLY A 151 16.20 -8.29 -0.61
CA GLY A 151 16.21 -7.18 0.33
C GLY A 151 14.85 -6.48 0.40
N ALA A 152 14.09 -6.45 -0.70
CA ALA A 152 12.74 -5.89 -0.69
C ALA A 152 11.81 -6.59 0.31
N VAL A 153 11.83 -7.92 0.33
CA VAL A 153 11.05 -8.72 1.30
C VAL A 153 11.49 -8.44 2.74
N ASP A 154 12.80 -8.45 2.99
CA ASP A 154 13.35 -8.14 4.31
C ASP A 154 12.95 -6.72 4.76
N GLY A 155 13.05 -5.76 3.84
CA GLY A 155 12.66 -4.37 4.05
C GLY A 155 11.18 -4.19 4.36
N ILE A 156 10.28 -4.83 3.58
CA ILE A 156 8.84 -4.83 3.85
C ILE A 156 8.56 -5.39 5.25
N ASN A 157 9.15 -6.53 5.60
CA ASN A 157 8.95 -7.15 6.91
C ASN A 157 9.45 -6.27 8.06
N ILE A 158 10.59 -5.57 7.89
CA ILE A 158 11.09 -4.58 8.85
C ILE A 158 10.12 -3.40 8.98
N GLY A 159 9.61 -2.86 7.87
CA GLY A 159 8.64 -1.77 7.87
C GLY A 159 7.33 -2.16 8.57
N LEU A 160 6.84 -3.37 8.32
CA LEU A 160 5.68 -3.94 9.00
C LEU A 160 5.94 -4.09 10.51
N LEU A 161 7.07 -4.66 10.90
CA LEU A 161 7.46 -4.79 12.31
C LEU A 161 7.55 -3.43 13.00
N TYR A 162 8.19 -2.45 12.37
CA TYR A 162 8.27 -1.08 12.87
C TYR A 162 6.88 -0.48 13.10
N SER A 163 6.02 -0.51 12.08
CA SER A 163 4.68 0.09 12.16
C SER A 163 3.82 -0.57 13.24
N THR A 164 3.92 -1.89 13.38
CA THR A 164 3.18 -2.67 14.40
C THR A 164 3.71 -2.38 15.80
N THR A 165 5.03 -2.35 15.97
CA THR A 165 5.67 -2.02 17.25
C THR A 165 5.32 -0.60 17.68
N HIS A 166 5.33 0.34 16.73
CA HIS A 166 4.94 1.71 17.00
C HIS A 166 3.47 1.78 17.43
N GLU A 167 2.57 1.12 16.70
CA GLU A 167 1.14 1.10 16.98
C GLU A 167 0.81 0.53 18.38
N ILE A 168 1.49 -0.55 18.79
CA ILE A 168 1.21 -1.24 20.05
C ILE A 168 1.93 -0.61 21.26
N LEU A 169 3.20 -0.21 21.11
CA LEU A 169 4.05 0.14 22.26
C LEU A 169 4.41 1.62 22.35
N VAL A 170 4.49 2.33 21.22
CA VAL A 170 5.06 3.69 21.17
C VAL A 170 3.99 4.76 20.96
N LYS A 171 2.81 4.39 20.46
CA LYS A 171 1.76 5.32 20.05
C LYS A 171 1.34 6.32 21.13
N GLU A 172 1.39 5.92 22.39
CA GLU A 172 1.04 6.80 23.53
C GLU A 172 2.09 7.89 23.79
N HIS A 173 3.35 7.65 23.43
CA HIS A 173 4.49 8.48 23.84
C HIS A 173 5.29 9.04 22.65
N GLY A 174 4.93 8.70 21.41
CA GLY A 174 5.69 9.07 20.23
C GLY A 174 4.87 9.18 18.95
N THR A 175 5.48 9.82 17.95
CA THR A 175 4.90 10.00 16.62
C THR A 175 5.59 9.12 15.59
N PRO A 176 4.85 8.51 14.64
CA PRO A 176 5.47 7.66 13.63
C PRO A 176 6.20 8.50 12.58
N LEU A 177 7.22 7.91 11.95
CA LEU A 177 8.04 8.56 10.92
C LEU A 177 7.20 9.03 9.71
N PHE A 178 6.14 8.31 9.36
CA PHE A 178 5.28 8.59 8.20
C PHE A 178 3.88 9.04 8.61
N LYS A 179 3.81 9.92 9.62
CA LYS A 179 2.58 10.52 10.15
C LYS A 179 1.75 11.22 9.05
N ASP A 180 0.43 11.16 9.18
CA ASP A 180 -0.49 11.97 8.38
C ASP A 180 -0.45 13.44 8.78
N LYS A 181 -0.51 14.33 7.77
CA LYS A 181 -0.61 15.78 7.99
C LYS A 181 -2.05 16.22 8.23
N ILE A 182 -3.03 15.52 7.67
CA ILE A 182 -4.46 15.81 7.84
C ILE A 182 -4.95 15.11 9.11
N LEU A 183 -5.28 15.91 10.13
CA LEU A 183 -5.75 15.42 11.41
C LEU A 183 -7.22 14.93 11.31
N PRO A 184 -7.67 14.01 12.19
CA PRO A 184 -9.03 13.45 12.13
C PRO A 184 -10.16 14.49 12.17
N ASP A 185 -9.98 15.57 12.91
CA ASP A 185 -10.91 16.70 13.07
C ASP A 185 -11.06 17.55 11.80
N GLN A 186 -10.08 17.50 10.91
CA GLN A 186 -10.10 18.25 9.65
C GLN A 186 -10.75 17.45 8.51
N ARG A 187 -11.13 16.20 8.75
CA ARG A 187 -11.65 15.30 7.71
C ARG A 187 -13.13 15.53 7.49
N ILE A 188 -13.53 15.42 6.22
CA ILE A 188 -14.92 15.54 5.81
C ILE A 188 -15.66 14.23 6.15
N SER A 189 -16.93 14.30 6.52
CA SER A 189 -17.68 13.10 6.95
C SER A 189 -17.88 12.11 5.82
N THR A 190 -18.20 12.59 4.61
CA THR A 190 -18.49 11.73 3.46
C THR A 190 -17.91 12.28 2.15
N THR A 191 -17.60 11.38 1.21
CA THR A 191 -17.15 11.74 -0.15
C THR A 191 -18.25 12.47 -0.93
N GLN A 192 -19.51 12.16 -0.67
CA GLN A 192 -20.68 12.76 -1.33
C GLN A 192 -20.81 14.27 -1.08
N GLU A 193 -20.40 14.77 0.09
CA GLU A 193 -20.43 16.20 0.42
C GLU A 193 -19.50 17.03 -0.50
N VAL A 194 -18.34 16.48 -0.84
CA VAL A 194 -17.38 17.13 -1.74
C VAL A 194 -17.87 17.10 -3.18
N GLU A 195 -18.46 15.99 -3.63
CA GLU A 195 -19.03 15.91 -4.98
C GLU A 195 -20.22 16.85 -5.16
N LYS A 196 -21.07 17.00 -4.14
CA LYS A 196 -22.17 17.98 -4.13
C LYS A 196 -21.61 19.41 -4.20
N SER A 197 -20.60 19.73 -3.41
CA SER A 197 -19.99 21.07 -3.43
C SER A 197 -19.33 21.38 -4.78
N ALA A 198 -18.59 20.42 -5.35
CA ALA A 198 -17.95 20.57 -6.65
C ALA A 198 -18.96 20.67 -7.80
N SER A 199 -20.08 19.93 -7.75
CA SER A 199 -21.13 20.01 -8.77
C SER A 199 -21.90 21.32 -8.69
N VAL A 200 -22.19 21.83 -7.50
CA VAL A 200 -22.81 23.17 -7.31
C VAL A 200 -21.90 24.26 -7.85
N PHE A 201 -20.60 24.21 -7.55
CA PHE A 201 -19.64 25.18 -8.06
C PHE A 201 -19.50 25.13 -9.58
N LYS A 202 -19.42 23.94 -10.17
CA LYS A 202 -19.41 23.78 -11.64
C LYS A 202 -20.69 24.32 -12.27
N LYS A 203 -21.85 24.05 -11.67
CA LYS A 203 -23.13 24.58 -12.12
C LYS A 203 -23.14 26.10 -12.07
N PHE A 204 -22.68 26.69 -10.97
CA PHE A 204 -22.54 28.13 -10.81
C PHE A 204 -21.66 28.76 -11.91
N ILE A 205 -20.46 28.18 -12.16
CA ILE A 205 -19.58 28.66 -13.24
C ILE A 205 -20.28 28.56 -14.60
N SER A 206 -20.93 27.44 -14.90
CA SER A 206 -21.59 27.25 -16.21
C SER A 206 -22.77 28.20 -16.44
N THR A 207 -23.47 28.61 -15.38
CA THR A 207 -24.62 29.52 -15.44
C THR A 207 -24.21 30.99 -15.36
N SER A 208 -22.97 31.29 -14.99
CA SER A 208 -22.49 32.66 -14.87
C SER A 208 -21.95 33.18 -16.21
N ASP A 209 -22.66 34.14 -16.80
CA ASP A 209 -22.27 34.80 -18.07
C ASP A 209 -20.88 35.44 -18.01
N HIS A 210 -20.48 35.91 -16.82
CA HIS A 210 -19.17 36.53 -16.60
C HIS A 210 -18.02 35.56 -16.94
N TRP A 211 -18.13 34.29 -16.52
CA TRP A 211 -17.09 33.29 -16.74
C TRP A 211 -17.14 32.67 -18.14
N ASN A 212 -18.33 32.63 -18.76
CA ASN A 212 -18.48 32.18 -20.15
C ASN A 212 -17.84 33.16 -21.16
N SER A 213 -17.75 34.45 -20.83
CA SER A 213 -17.10 35.47 -21.67
C SER A 213 -15.56 35.41 -21.70
N THR A 214 -14.95 34.62 -20.82
CA THR A 214 -13.50 34.46 -20.65
C THR A 214 -12.91 33.22 -21.32
N LYS A 215 -13.73 32.44 -22.04
CA LYS A 215 -13.28 31.33 -22.88
C LYS A 215 -12.99 31.80 -24.30
#